data_AF-A0A177EIJ3-F1
#
_entry.id   AF-A0A177EIJ3-F1
#
_cell.length_a   1.000
_cell.length_b   1.000
_cell.length_c   1.000
_cell.angle_alpha   90.00
_cell.angle_beta   90.00
_cell.angle_gamma   90.00
#
_symmetry.space_group_name_H-M   'P 1'
#
loop_
_entity.id
_entity.type
_entity.pdbx_description
1 polymer ?
#
loop_
_entity_poly.entity_id
_entity_poly.type
_entity_poly.pdbx_seq_one_letter_code
_entity_poly.pdbx_strand_id
1 'polypeptide(L)'
;MVHHQTLKTTLLALILIIAGSLGSVSISAPYLESPHTDRTLAFFKASGSDLLTRTVEKNIYIAENQANMVEINISKYTLETVPEQLVQGIRFSSITITDSKSFFFSKASHPKLIEKIFRAFSELQTNRLTISGLQCVEKTKQMDYAGAQTWFASAKESEAFTLLPTLNPNPQLLVVKTSHLELSCLSEASMGWILGRLDARGSELILWIRQIDSDLTLNFLDYFNPKAITHLYIRNAKKLANITCAILKEKKLLKGLVFRETPSDMTASSETLQAIGTHRWEKMWISGDLWCKIATEAQEGVVVDNLTLEIEPATNVLFWNLVLPHKASVKRLHLNQEVCQSSAKTLKNLLEWVDACFMDIEELKVTGFDCHNQQMHPNDQYICIEPHLPKLRQFSYQPYLEHTMHLYSSKSVLWISPDAYHMWASGQLNEEMEAVTHNLLYCVEGSTPTPPFLPPARPNLNPACFECGISLDAIQKMNSPRSRPYVGIVCEGGHMACQPCLKKLARAQKDTNAPLSCPHCHSDISLGQTNGVIERTWTGLARLSLVRIGALGSP
;
A
#
# COMPACT_ATOMS: atom_id res chain seq x y z
N MET A 1 -2.71 -38.34 -5.66
CA MET A 1 -3.78 -38.61 -4.66
C MET A 1 -3.24 -38.91 -3.28
N VAL A 2 -2.23 -39.77 -3.11
CA VAL A 2 -1.66 -40.14 -1.78
C VAL A 2 -1.12 -38.94 -0.98
N HIS A 3 -0.53 -37.95 -1.64
CA HIS A 3 0.05 -36.76 -0.98
C HIS A 3 -1.00 -35.80 -0.37
N HIS A 4 -2.24 -35.85 -0.86
CA HIS A 4 -3.31 -34.97 -0.40
C HIS A 4 -4.04 -35.54 0.82
N GLN A 5 -3.98 -36.86 1.03
CA GLN A 5 -4.50 -37.51 2.23
C GLN A 5 -3.58 -37.32 3.43
N THR A 6 -2.26 -37.44 3.25
CA THR A 6 -1.27 -37.22 4.32
C THR A 6 -1.31 -35.80 4.89
N LEU A 7 -1.53 -34.79 4.03
CA LEU A 7 -1.62 -33.39 4.46
C LEU A 7 -2.90 -33.08 5.24
N LYS A 8 -4.02 -33.75 4.89
CA LYS A 8 -5.28 -33.61 5.64
C LYS A 8 -5.19 -34.27 7.02
N THR A 9 -4.52 -35.42 7.12
CA THR A 9 -4.36 -36.11 8.40
C THR A 9 -3.39 -35.39 9.34
N THR A 10 -2.31 -34.79 8.85
CA THR A 10 -1.40 -34.00 9.69
C THR A 10 -2.02 -32.69 10.14
N LEU A 11 -2.82 -32.02 9.28
CA LEU A 11 -3.54 -30.80 9.67
C LEU A 11 -4.61 -31.08 10.75
N LEU A 12 -5.36 -32.17 10.61
CA LEU A 12 -6.35 -32.59 11.63
C LEU A 12 -5.68 -32.98 12.96
N ALA A 13 -4.55 -33.68 12.92
CA ALA A 13 -3.79 -33.99 14.13
C ALA A 13 -3.25 -32.72 14.80
N LEU A 14 -2.79 -31.72 14.03
CA LEU A 14 -2.33 -30.45 14.58
C LEU A 14 -3.48 -29.65 15.22
N ILE A 15 -4.65 -29.61 14.58
CA ILE A 15 -5.85 -28.96 15.11
C ILE A 15 -6.32 -29.66 16.40
N LEU A 16 -6.25 -30.99 16.47
CA LEU A 16 -6.62 -31.76 17.66
C LEU A 16 -5.60 -31.62 18.80
N ILE A 17 -4.31 -31.45 18.49
CA ILE A 17 -3.28 -31.16 19.50
C ILE A 17 -3.47 -29.74 20.05
N ILE A 18 -3.80 -28.76 19.20
CA ILE A 18 -4.13 -27.39 19.65
C ILE A 18 -5.43 -27.39 20.48
N ALA A 19 -6.44 -28.18 20.09
CA ALA A 19 -7.68 -28.30 20.85
C ALA A 19 -7.51 -29.08 22.17
N GLY A 20 -6.62 -30.07 22.22
CA GLY A 20 -6.30 -30.84 23.42
C GLY A 20 -5.33 -30.15 24.38
N SER A 21 -4.45 -29.27 23.88
CA SER A 21 -3.58 -28.41 24.70
C SER A 21 -4.27 -27.14 25.19
N LEU A 22 -5.49 -26.86 24.72
CA LEU A 22 -6.45 -25.96 25.38
C LEU A 22 -7.20 -26.67 26.51
N GLY A 23 -6.54 -27.61 27.20
CA GLY A 23 -6.93 -27.96 28.56
C GLY A 23 -7.11 -26.65 29.31
N SER A 24 -8.30 -26.45 29.87
CA SER A 24 -8.82 -25.16 30.32
C SER A 24 -7.84 -24.47 31.25
N VAL A 25 -6.90 -23.72 30.68
CA VAL A 25 -6.22 -22.66 31.40
C VAL A 25 -7.36 -21.70 31.64
N SER A 26 -7.98 -21.83 32.81
CA SER A 26 -8.81 -20.80 33.38
C SER A 26 -7.87 -19.63 33.61
N ILE A 27 -7.56 -18.91 32.51
CA ILE A 27 -7.00 -17.59 32.57
C ILE A 27 -8.14 -16.79 33.18
N SER A 28 -8.22 -16.85 34.51
CA SER A 28 -9.08 -15.96 35.28
C SER A 28 -8.65 -14.58 34.84
N ALA A 29 -9.43 -13.95 33.97
CA ALA A 29 -9.16 -12.60 33.55
C ALA A 29 -8.99 -11.78 34.83
N PRO A 30 -7.90 -11.01 34.98
CA PRO A 30 -7.76 -10.14 36.12
C PRO A 30 -9.00 -9.24 36.21
N TYR A 31 -9.62 -9.23 37.38
CA TYR A 31 -10.79 -8.42 37.67
C TYR A 31 -10.35 -7.25 38.55
N LEU A 32 -10.86 -6.06 38.22
CA LEU A 32 -10.48 -4.82 38.86
C LEU A 32 -11.38 -4.56 40.05
N GLU A 33 -10.79 -4.41 41.24
CA GLU A 33 -11.48 -3.97 42.44
C GLU A 33 -11.40 -2.44 42.55
N SER A 34 -12.55 -1.79 42.67
CA SER A 34 -12.60 -0.33 42.75
C SER A 34 -13.88 0.15 43.43
N PRO A 35 -13.82 1.23 44.24
CA PRO A 35 -15.01 1.87 44.80
C PRO A 35 -15.85 2.60 43.75
N HIS A 36 -15.38 2.71 42.50
CA HIS A 36 -16.06 3.40 41.41
C HIS A 36 -16.79 2.47 40.44
N THR A 37 -16.90 1.16 40.76
CA THR A 37 -17.49 0.15 39.87
C THR A 37 -18.91 0.51 39.45
N ASP A 38 -19.81 0.79 40.39
CA ASP A 38 -21.22 1.06 40.05
C ASP A 38 -21.38 2.29 39.15
N ARG A 39 -20.63 3.36 39.42
CA ARG A 39 -20.65 4.59 38.61
C ARG A 39 -20.10 4.35 37.21
N THR A 40 -19.07 3.53 37.10
CA THR A 40 -18.46 3.17 35.82
C THR A 40 -19.43 2.33 34.98
N LEU A 41 -20.07 1.32 35.59
CA LEU A 41 -21.10 0.52 34.92
C LEU A 41 -22.28 1.38 34.47
N ALA A 42 -22.76 2.29 35.32
CA ALA A 42 -23.83 3.21 34.97
C ALA A 42 -23.45 4.14 33.80
N PHE A 43 -22.22 4.66 33.78
CA PHE A 43 -21.70 5.47 32.68
C PHE A 43 -21.75 4.70 31.35
N PHE A 44 -21.11 3.53 31.26
CA PHE A 44 -21.09 2.78 30.00
C PHE A 44 -22.48 2.27 29.57
N LYS A 45 -23.31 1.86 30.55
CA LYS A 45 -24.70 1.45 30.29
C LYS A 45 -25.54 2.58 29.70
N ALA A 46 -25.32 3.83 30.10
CA ALA A 46 -26.00 4.99 29.50
C ALA A 46 -25.70 5.11 28.00
N SER A 47 -24.49 4.72 27.55
CA SER A 47 -24.18 4.63 26.12
C SER A 47 -24.70 3.38 25.43
N GLY A 48 -25.24 2.40 26.17
CA GLY A 48 -25.66 1.11 25.64
C GLY A 48 -24.51 0.12 25.50
N SER A 49 -23.42 0.33 26.24
CA SER A 49 -22.27 -0.58 26.29
C SER A 49 -22.25 -1.30 27.63
N ASP A 50 -22.43 -2.61 27.61
CA ASP A 50 -22.28 -3.45 28.81
C ASP A 50 -20.81 -3.91 28.92
N LEU A 51 -20.15 -3.50 30.01
CA LEU A 51 -18.80 -3.99 30.32
C LEU A 51 -18.85 -5.45 30.78
N LEU A 52 -17.83 -6.22 30.41
CA LEU A 52 -17.64 -7.56 30.94
C LEU A 52 -17.38 -7.47 32.45
N THR A 53 -18.22 -8.16 33.21
CA THR A 53 -18.18 -8.18 34.68
C THR A 53 -18.21 -9.60 35.22
N ARG A 54 -17.86 -9.75 36.49
CA ARG A 54 -18.06 -10.98 37.28
C ARG A 54 -18.58 -10.62 38.66
N THR A 55 -19.53 -11.40 39.15
CA THR A 55 -20.02 -11.27 40.52
C THR A 55 -19.36 -12.32 41.40
N VAL A 56 -18.72 -11.88 42.48
CA VAL A 56 -18.12 -12.74 43.52
C VAL A 56 -18.62 -12.24 44.85
N GLU A 57 -19.24 -13.12 45.65
CA GLU A 57 -19.71 -12.79 47.01
C GLU A 57 -20.57 -11.51 47.09
N LYS A 58 -21.42 -11.29 46.07
CA LYS A 58 -22.30 -10.11 45.87
C LYS A 58 -21.62 -8.83 45.39
N ASN A 59 -20.29 -8.79 45.31
CA ASN A 59 -19.57 -7.67 44.71
C ASN A 59 -19.43 -7.89 43.20
N ILE A 60 -19.64 -6.83 42.42
CA ILE A 60 -19.43 -6.83 40.98
C ILE A 60 -18.03 -6.31 40.71
N TYR A 61 -17.29 -7.00 39.86
CA TYR A 61 -15.96 -6.61 39.42
C TYR A 61 -15.94 -6.44 37.90
N ILE A 62 -15.24 -5.44 37.41
CA ILE A 62 -15.05 -5.19 35.97
C ILE A 62 -13.83 -5.99 35.51
N ALA A 63 -13.95 -6.75 34.42
CA ALA A 63 -12.79 -7.42 33.84
C ALA A 63 -11.78 -6.38 33.31
N GLU A 64 -10.48 -6.60 33.52
CA GLU A 64 -9.44 -5.70 33.02
C GLU A 64 -9.51 -5.53 31.50
N ASN A 65 -9.72 -6.63 30.77
CA ASN A 65 -9.71 -6.63 29.31
C ASN A 65 -11.14 -6.67 28.75
N GLN A 66 -11.48 -5.67 27.93
CA GLN A 66 -12.77 -5.51 27.28
C GLN A 66 -12.60 -5.76 25.78
N ALA A 67 -13.02 -6.94 25.32
CA ALA A 67 -12.88 -7.35 23.92
C ALA A 67 -13.86 -6.66 22.97
N ASN A 68 -15.02 -6.25 23.49
CA ASN A 68 -16.06 -5.58 22.72
C ASN A 68 -15.68 -4.15 22.38
N MET A 69 -16.10 -3.68 21.21
CA MET A 69 -16.04 -2.27 20.85
C MET A 69 -16.99 -1.48 21.73
N VAL A 70 -16.49 -0.41 22.34
CA VAL A 70 -17.27 0.49 23.19
C VAL A 70 -17.51 1.80 22.48
N GLU A 71 -18.75 2.27 22.47
CA GLU A 71 -19.12 3.57 21.91
C GLU A 71 -19.65 4.47 23.04
N ILE A 72 -19.09 5.67 23.17
CA ILE A 72 -19.50 6.72 24.09
C ILE A 72 -20.13 7.83 23.27
N ASN A 73 -21.46 7.88 23.32
CA ASN A 73 -22.22 8.92 22.64
C ASN A 73 -22.43 10.10 23.59
N ILE A 74 -21.67 11.18 23.37
CA ILE A 74 -21.64 12.33 24.29
C ILE A 74 -23.01 13.01 24.43
N SER A 75 -23.90 12.87 23.44
CA SER A 75 -25.24 13.46 23.48
C SER A 75 -26.18 12.82 24.52
N LYS A 76 -25.78 11.68 25.10
CA LYS A 76 -26.50 10.98 26.17
C LYS A 76 -26.09 11.43 27.58
N TYR A 77 -25.13 12.36 27.69
CA TYR A 77 -24.60 12.80 28.97
C TYR A 77 -24.79 14.30 29.20
N THR A 78 -24.91 14.68 30.47
CA THR A 78 -24.73 16.03 30.99
C THR A 78 -23.50 16.09 31.89
N LEU A 79 -23.07 17.29 32.30
CA LEU A 79 -21.95 17.46 33.22
C LEU A 79 -22.16 16.72 34.55
N GLU A 80 -23.40 16.61 35.02
CA GLU A 80 -23.76 15.96 36.27
C GLU A 80 -23.71 14.43 36.15
N THR A 81 -24.04 13.89 34.97
CA THR A 81 -24.09 12.43 34.75
C THR A 81 -22.73 11.79 34.53
N VAL A 82 -21.72 12.56 34.10
CA VAL A 82 -20.36 12.05 33.96
C VAL A 82 -19.71 12.01 35.35
N PRO A 83 -19.25 10.84 35.83
CA PRO A 83 -18.62 10.74 37.14
C PRO A 83 -17.27 11.46 37.16
N GLU A 84 -16.81 11.85 38.35
CA GLU A 84 -15.47 12.46 38.51
C GLU A 84 -14.32 11.50 38.20
N GLN A 85 -14.55 10.19 38.41
CA GLN A 85 -13.57 9.15 38.20
C GLN A 85 -14.25 7.85 37.76
N LEU A 86 -13.65 7.17 36.78
CA LEU A 86 -13.99 5.81 36.36
C LEU A 86 -13.00 4.80 36.97
N VAL A 87 -13.36 3.52 36.98
CA VAL A 87 -12.43 2.44 37.35
C VAL A 87 -11.19 2.49 36.45
N GLN A 88 -10.02 2.55 37.08
CA GLN A 88 -8.73 2.65 36.41
C GLN A 88 -8.21 1.27 35.98
N GLY A 89 -7.39 1.23 34.95
CA GLY A 89 -6.76 0.00 34.44
C GLY A 89 -7.59 -0.81 33.46
N ILE A 90 -8.78 -0.34 33.06
CA ILE A 90 -9.57 -0.99 32.01
C ILE A 90 -8.85 -0.86 30.66
N ARG A 91 -8.72 -1.97 29.94
CA ARG A 91 -8.13 -2.08 28.61
C ARG A 91 -9.20 -2.39 27.58
N PHE A 92 -9.35 -1.52 26.59
CA PHE A 92 -10.31 -1.71 25.51
C PHE A 92 -9.65 -2.23 24.24
N SER A 93 -10.36 -3.08 23.48
CA SER A 93 -9.95 -3.40 22.11
C SER A 93 -10.13 -2.17 21.20
N SER A 94 -11.25 -1.47 21.35
CA SER A 94 -11.58 -0.25 20.62
C SER A 94 -12.57 0.58 21.41
N ILE A 95 -12.37 1.89 21.43
CA ILE A 95 -13.29 2.86 22.03
C ILE A 95 -13.54 4.01 21.07
N THR A 96 -14.82 4.38 20.91
CA THR A 96 -15.25 5.50 20.06
C THR A 96 -15.94 6.54 20.92
N ILE A 97 -15.53 7.80 20.82
CA ILE A 97 -16.20 8.94 21.45
C ILE A 97 -16.84 9.77 20.33
N THR A 98 -18.16 9.89 20.34
CA THR A 98 -18.90 10.52 19.24
C THR A 98 -20.10 11.35 19.68
N ASP A 99 -20.55 12.25 18.81
CA ASP A 99 -21.83 12.94 18.92
C ASP A 99 -22.78 12.49 17.78
N SER A 100 -23.70 11.58 18.09
CA SER A 100 -24.63 11.01 17.09
C SER A 100 -25.52 12.02 16.35
N LYS A 101 -25.65 13.25 16.84
CA LYS A 101 -26.54 14.27 16.25
C LYS A 101 -25.87 15.11 15.16
N SER A 102 -24.58 14.90 14.87
CA SER A 102 -23.75 15.89 14.19
C SER A 102 -23.80 15.91 12.66
N PHE A 103 -24.54 15.03 11.99
CA PHE A 103 -24.49 15.04 10.52
C PHE A 103 -25.15 16.27 9.88
N PHE A 104 -26.11 16.94 10.53
CA PHE A 104 -26.74 18.12 9.93
C PHE A 104 -27.07 19.29 10.87
N PHE A 105 -27.28 19.10 12.19
CA PHE A 105 -27.75 20.19 13.07
C PHE A 105 -27.34 20.07 14.55
N SER A 106 -26.17 19.52 14.89
CA SER A 106 -25.81 19.39 16.31
C SER A 106 -25.70 20.75 17.00
N LYS A 107 -26.51 20.93 18.05
CA LYS A 107 -26.28 21.91 19.11
C LYS A 107 -24.84 21.74 19.59
N ALA A 108 -24.04 22.81 19.55
CA ALA A 108 -22.61 22.76 19.82
C ALA A 108 -22.31 21.89 21.05
N SER A 109 -21.53 20.82 20.87
CA SER A 109 -21.12 19.96 21.99
C SER A 109 -20.33 20.80 22.98
N HIS A 110 -20.72 20.74 24.27
CA HIS A 110 -20.09 21.54 25.30
C HIS A 110 -18.65 21.03 25.54
N PRO A 111 -17.59 21.81 25.24
CA PRO A 111 -16.20 21.37 25.43
C PRO A 111 -15.92 20.91 26.87
N LYS A 112 -16.58 21.55 27.84
CA LYS A 112 -16.54 21.18 29.27
C LYS A 112 -16.98 19.73 29.55
N LEU A 113 -17.95 19.22 28.79
CA LEU A 113 -18.41 17.84 28.95
C LEU A 113 -17.34 16.85 28.48
N ILE A 114 -16.70 17.14 27.35
CA ILE A 114 -15.60 16.33 26.82
C ILE A 114 -14.41 16.38 27.77
N GLU A 115 -14.06 17.55 28.31
CA GLU A 115 -13.03 17.67 29.34
C GLU A 115 -13.37 16.83 30.58
N LYS A 116 -14.63 16.86 31.02
CA LYS A 116 -15.06 16.04 32.17
C LYS A 116 -14.92 14.55 31.87
N ILE A 117 -15.29 14.11 30.67
CA ILE A 117 -15.10 12.71 30.24
C ILE A 117 -13.61 12.35 30.22
N PHE A 118 -12.76 13.20 29.65
CA PHE A 118 -11.31 12.98 29.60
C PHE A 118 -10.70 12.86 31.01
N ARG A 119 -11.10 13.75 31.93
CA ARG A 119 -10.68 13.70 33.34
C ARG A 119 -11.18 12.44 34.06
N ALA A 120 -12.42 12.03 33.79
CA ALA A 120 -13.01 10.84 34.39
C ALA A 120 -12.25 9.55 34.01
N PHE A 121 -11.76 9.48 32.76
CA PHE A 121 -10.84 8.43 32.35
C PHE A 121 -9.47 8.58 33.03
N SER A 122 -8.89 9.78 32.99
CA SER A 122 -7.51 10.12 33.42
C SER A 122 -6.40 9.38 32.65
N GLU A 123 -6.49 8.07 32.54
CA GLU A 123 -5.70 7.20 31.67
C GLU A 123 -6.62 6.28 30.86
N LEU A 124 -6.37 6.18 29.56
CA LEU A 124 -7.10 5.29 28.65
C LEU A 124 -6.13 4.35 27.94
N GLN A 125 -6.29 3.06 28.20
CA GLN A 125 -5.59 1.99 27.51
C GLN A 125 -6.53 1.37 26.47
N THR A 126 -6.18 1.50 25.20
CA THR A 126 -6.98 0.92 24.11
C THR A 126 -6.09 0.56 22.94
N ASN A 127 -6.42 -0.46 22.15
CA ASN A 127 -5.74 -0.65 20.87
C ASN A 127 -6.20 0.41 19.84
N ARG A 128 -7.44 0.88 19.90
CA ARG A 128 -7.96 1.90 18.99
C ARG A 128 -8.81 2.93 19.72
N LEU A 129 -8.48 4.21 19.52
CA LEU A 129 -9.28 5.34 19.97
C LEU A 129 -9.81 6.08 18.73
N THR A 130 -11.13 6.16 18.60
CA THR A 130 -11.79 6.95 17.54
C THR A 130 -12.53 8.13 18.18
N ILE A 131 -12.33 9.34 17.67
CA ILE A 131 -13.04 10.54 18.09
C ILE A 131 -13.73 11.13 16.86
N SER A 132 -15.06 11.21 16.88
CA SER A 132 -15.85 11.52 15.68
C SER A 132 -16.99 12.50 15.91
N GLY A 133 -17.09 13.52 15.05
CA GLY A 133 -18.25 14.42 15.00
C GLY A 133 -18.35 15.43 16.16
N LEU A 134 -17.27 15.62 16.93
CA LEU A 134 -17.26 16.55 18.07
C LEU A 134 -16.96 18.00 17.63
N GLN A 135 -17.69 18.96 18.19
CA GLN A 135 -17.43 20.40 18.01
C GLN A 135 -16.85 20.98 19.31
N CYS A 136 -15.54 21.20 19.37
CA CYS A 136 -14.86 21.53 20.63
C CYS A 136 -14.54 23.03 20.80
N VAL A 137 -14.97 23.86 19.87
CA VAL A 137 -14.73 25.31 19.91
C VAL A 137 -16.06 26.03 20.01
N GLU A 138 -16.17 26.90 21.02
CA GLU A 138 -17.34 27.77 21.13
C GLU A 138 -17.40 28.63 19.87
N LYS A 139 -18.51 28.57 19.15
CA LYS A 139 -18.77 29.55 18.10
C LYS A 139 -18.78 30.90 18.81
N THR A 140 -17.72 31.68 18.64
CA THR A 140 -17.73 33.10 18.96
C THR A 140 -19.00 33.62 18.33
N LYS A 141 -19.93 34.10 19.16
CA LYS A 141 -21.23 34.58 18.71
C LYS A 141 -20.95 35.48 17.52
N GLN A 142 -21.22 34.97 16.33
CA GLN A 142 -21.08 35.75 15.11
C GLN A 142 -22.05 36.88 15.35
N MET A 143 -21.52 38.06 15.66
CA MET A 143 -22.33 39.22 16.01
C MET A 143 -23.32 39.36 14.86
N ASP A 144 -24.61 39.18 15.15
CA ASP A 144 -25.68 39.37 14.18
C ASP A 144 -25.57 40.82 13.71
N TYR A 145 -24.86 41.04 12.60
CA TYR A 145 -24.84 42.29 11.88
C TYR A 145 -26.18 42.46 11.14
N ALA A 146 -27.28 42.41 11.89
CA ALA A 146 -28.61 42.79 11.42
C ALA A 146 -28.78 44.32 11.29
N GLY A 147 -27.70 45.11 11.42
CA GLY A 147 -27.72 46.56 11.38
C GLY A 147 -26.72 47.26 10.46
N ALA A 148 -25.89 46.55 9.69
CA ALA A 148 -24.84 47.17 8.87
C ALA A 148 -25.08 47.00 7.35
N GLN A 149 -26.18 47.57 6.86
CA GLN A 149 -26.45 47.66 5.42
C GLN A 149 -25.98 49.00 4.78
N THR A 150 -25.26 49.85 5.51
CA THR A 150 -25.02 51.25 5.07
C THR A 150 -23.57 51.76 5.05
N TRP A 151 -22.53 50.91 5.10
CA TRP A 151 -21.13 51.41 5.10
C TRP A 151 -20.14 50.71 4.15
N PHE A 152 -20.60 50.25 2.99
CA PHE A 152 -19.70 49.93 1.88
C PHE A 152 -19.32 51.19 1.10
N ALA A 153 -18.29 51.89 1.57
CA ALA A 153 -17.35 52.65 0.72
C ALA A 153 -16.26 53.27 1.58
N SER A 154 -15.25 52.51 1.99
CA SER A 154 -13.83 52.92 2.11
C SER A 154 -13.07 52.01 3.09
N ALA A 155 -11.80 51.77 2.76
CA ALA A 155 -10.77 51.02 3.47
C ALA A 155 -10.91 49.48 3.42
N LYS A 156 -10.20 48.79 2.51
CA LYS A 156 -8.77 48.43 2.56
C LYS A 156 -8.39 47.62 3.81
N GLU A 157 -7.78 46.47 3.52
CA GLU A 157 -7.08 45.55 4.40
C GLU A 157 -7.97 44.72 5.32
N SER A 158 -8.24 43.51 4.80
CA SER A 158 -8.56 42.30 5.54
C SER A 158 -7.51 42.08 6.64
N GLU A 159 -7.72 42.66 7.83
CA GLU A 159 -7.07 42.20 9.05
C GLU A 159 -7.47 40.75 9.26
N ALA A 160 -6.59 39.84 8.82
CA ALA A 160 -6.68 38.44 9.08
C ALA A 160 -6.81 38.24 10.59
N PHE A 161 -7.95 37.71 11.03
CA PHE A 161 -8.21 37.25 12.38
C PHE A 161 -7.18 36.17 12.76
N THR A 162 -5.98 36.61 13.13
CA THR A 162 -4.91 35.82 13.75
C THR A 162 -5.11 35.88 15.26
N LEU A 163 -6.32 35.54 15.72
CA LEU A 163 -6.49 35.07 17.10
C LEU A 163 -5.98 33.63 17.16
N LEU A 164 -4.67 33.46 16.94
CA LEU A 164 -3.98 32.26 17.40
C LEU A 164 -4.16 32.25 18.91
N PRO A 165 -4.88 31.27 19.48
CA PRO A 165 -5.02 31.16 20.92
C PRO A 165 -3.61 31.20 21.50
N THR A 166 -3.36 32.16 22.40
CA THR A 166 -2.09 32.28 23.08
C THR A 166 -1.71 30.91 23.63
N LEU A 167 -0.47 30.50 23.33
CA LEU A 167 0.19 29.22 23.60
C LEU A 167 0.34 28.93 25.11
N ASN A 168 -0.66 29.24 25.92
CA ASN A 168 -0.75 28.70 27.26
C ASN A 168 -0.85 27.18 27.11
N PRO A 169 0.05 26.41 27.74
CA PRO A 169 0.01 24.96 27.67
C PRO A 169 -1.32 24.51 28.26
N ASN A 170 -2.25 24.12 27.39
CA ASN A 170 -3.53 23.57 27.83
C ASN A 170 -3.23 22.37 28.73
N PRO A 171 -3.95 22.21 29.84
CA PRO A 171 -3.74 21.07 30.72
C PRO A 171 -4.00 19.78 29.92
N GLN A 172 -3.02 18.88 29.89
CA GLN A 172 -3.22 17.53 29.37
C GLN A 172 -4.18 16.81 30.32
N LEU A 173 -5.32 16.33 29.78
CA LEU A 173 -6.42 15.81 30.58
C LEU A 173 -6.52 14.28 30.56
N LEU A 174 -6.01 13.66 29.49
CA LEU A 174 -6.13 12.23 29.25
C LEU A 174 -4.80 11.65 28.78
N VAL A 175 -4.23 10.75 29.57
CA VAL A 175 -3.08 9.93 29.14
C VAL A 175 -3.60 8.83 28.23
N VAL A 176 -3.15 8.79 26.97
CA VAL A 176 -3.60 7.81 25.98
C VAL A 176 -2.48 6.84 25.66
N LYS A 177 -2.74 5.55 25.94
CA LYS A 177 -1.91 4.41 25.52
C LYS A 177 -2.65 3.69 24.40
N THR A 178 -2.33 4.04 23.16
CA THR A 178 -2.97 3.48 21.95
C THR A 178 -2.00 3.25 20.81
N SER A 179 -2.26 2.23 20.00
CA SER A 179 -1.57 1.97 18.73
C SER A 179 -2.29 2.62 17.54
N HIS A 180 -3.57 2.98 17.68
CA HIS A 180 -4.36 3.65 16.65
C HIS A 180 -5.16 4.82 17.22
N LEU A 181 -5.02 5.99 16.62
CA LEU A 181 -5.86 7.17 16.87
C LEU A 181 -6.57 7.55 15.57
N GLU A 182 -7.89 7.71 15.61
CA GLU A 182 -8.70 8.15 14.47
C GLU A 182 -9.50 9.40 14.85
N LEU A 183 -9.39 10.43 14.00
CA LEU A 183 -10.12 11.68 14.05
C LEU A 183 -11.03 11.75 12.82
N SER A 184 -12.34 11.78 13.00
CA SER A 184 -13.30 11.75 11.87
C SER A 184 -14.35 12.83 11.99
N CYS A 185 -14.72 13.49 10.88
CA CYS A 185 -15.78 14.50 10.89
C CYS A 185 -15.54 15.63 11.90
N LEU A 186 -14.28 16.07 12.06
CA LEU A 186 -13.89 17.14 12.97
C LEU A 186 -13.39 18.35 12.19
N SER A 187 -13.67 19.56 12.68
CA SER A 187 -13.01 20.77 12.19
C SER A 187 -11.56 20.83 12.66
N GLU A 188 -10.71 21.58 11.94
CA GLU A 188 -9.31 21.80 12.31
C GLU A 188 -9.17 22.25 13.78
N ALA A 189 -9.95 23.26 14.18
CA ALA A 189 -9.89 23.80 15.53
C ALA A 189 -10.33 22.78 16.60
N SER A 190 -11.29 21.89 16.28
CA SER A 190 -11.68 20.81 17.20
C SER A 190 -10.59 19.76 17.33
N MET A 191 -9.93 19.39 16.23
CA MET A 191 -8.79 18.46 16.27
C MET A 191 -7.64 19.03 17.09
N GLY A 192 -7.26 20.29 16.88
CA GLY A 192 -6.22 20.95 17.67
C GLY A 192 -6.56 21.00 19.16
N TRP A 193 -7.81 21.33 19.50
CA TRP A 193 -8.29 21.34 20.87
C TRP A 193 -8.23 19.97 21.54
N ILE A 194 -8.64 18.91 20.82
CA ILE A 194 -8.63 17.53 21.30
C ILE A 194 -7.19 17.07 21.50
N LEU A 195 -6.35 17.18 20.46
CA LEU A 195 -4.97 16.69 20.49
C LEU A 195 -4.14 17.38 21.57
N GLY A 196 -4.35 18.69 21.79
CA GLY A 196 -3.69 19.43 22.87
C GLY A 196 -4.06 18.99 24.29
N ARG A 197 -5.12 18.18 24.46
CA ARG A 197 -5.54 17.61 25.75
C ARG A 197 -5.18 16.14 25.91
N LEU A 198 -4.67 15.50 24.87
CA LEU A 198 -4.18 14.13 24.93
C LEU A 198 -2.70 14.12 25.30
N ASP A 199 -2.33 13.36 26.31
CA ASP A 199 -0.94 13.00 26.56
C ASP A 199 -0.63 11.65 25.91
N ALA A 200 0.01 11.71 24.73
CA ALA A 200 0.42 10.55 23.96
C ALA A 200 1.94 10.32 23.98
N ARG A 201 2.69 10.97 24.88
CA ARG A 201 4.16 10.94 24.90
C ARG A 201 4.75 9.53 25.04
N GLY A 202 3.97 8.58 25.59
CA GLY A 202 4.35 7.18 25.72
C GLY A 202 3.93 6.28 24.54
N SER A 203 3.22 6.82 23.54
CA SER A 203 2.54 6.03 22.50
C SER A 203 3.22 6.19 21.13
N GLU A 204 3.51 5.05 20.49
CA GLU A 204 3.80 4.95 19.06
C GLU A 204 2.54 4.49 18.34
N LEU A 205 2.02 5.30 17.42
CA LEU A 205 0.68 5.07 16.88
C LEU A 205 0.55 5.33 15.39
N ILE A 206 -0.55 4.87 14.82
CA ILE A 206 -1.04 5.25 13.50
C ILE A 206 -2.13 6.30 13.69
N LEU A 207 -1.98 7.46 13.04
CA LEU A 207 -2.97 8.52 13.05
C LEU A 207 -3.81 8.48 11.77
N TRP A 208 -5.13 8.36 11.94
CA TRP A 208 -6.12 8.44 10.88
C TRP A 208 -6.91 9.74 11.00
N ILE A 209 -7.09 10.41 9.88
CA ILE A 209 -7.84 11.65 9.77
C ILE A 209 -8.80 11.48 8.60
N ARG A 210 -10.11 11.58 8.83
CA ARG A 210 -11.13 11.23 7.83
C ARG A 210 -12.26 12.24 7.74
N GLN A 211 -12.81 12.37 6.54
CA GLN A 211 -14.08 13.07 6.27
C GLN A 211 -14.06 14.51 6.80
N ILE A 212 -13.20 15.35 6.23
CA ILE A 212 -13.05 16.74 6.65
C ILE A 212 -13.66 17.64 5.57
N ASP A 213 -14.75 18.32 5.93
CA ASP A 213 -15.52 19.19 5.04
C ASP A 213 -15.14 20.68 5.17
N SER A 214 -14.31 21.03 6.16
CA SER A 214 -13.79 22.39 6.38
C SER A 214 -12.42 22.57 5.75
N ASP A 215 -12.03 23.82 5.55
CA ASP A 215 -10.63 24.16 5.25
C ASP A 215 -9.74 23.55 6.33
N LEU A 216 -8.65 22.94 5.89
CA LEU A 216 -7.75 22.18 6.75
C LEU A 216 -6.30 22.53 6.43
N THR A 217 -5.57 22.87 7.48
CA THR A 217 -4.10 22.82 7.50
C THR A 217 -3.63 21.75 8.48
N LEU A 218 -2.41 21.24 8.36
CA LEU A 218 -1.88 20.27 9.32
C LEU A 218 -1.26 20.90 10.59
N ASN A 219 -1.37 22.21 10.76
CA ASN A 219 -0.81 22.93 11.92
C ASN A 219 -1.41 22.46 13.25
N PHE A 220 -2.65 21.95 13.27
CA PHE A 220 -3.25 21.41 14.49
C PHE A 220 -2.50 20.19 15.05
N LEU A 221 -1.67 19.52 14.24
CA LEU A 221 -0.80 18.44 14.70
C LEU A 221 0.32 18.93 15.60
N ASP A 222 0.65 20.23 15.58
CA ASP A 222 1.70 20.81 16.43
C ASP A 222 1.29 20.84 17.91
N TYR A 223 -0.01 20.72 18.19
CA TYR A 223 -0.52 20.51 19.55
C TYR A 223 -0.38 19.07 20.03
N PHE A 224 0.04 18.14 19.16
CA PHE A 224 0.13 16.73 19.46
C PHE A 224 1.58 16.30 19.70
N ASN A 225 1.84 15.65 20.83
CA ASN A 225 3.18 15.21 21.21
C ASN A 225 3.25 13.69 21.48
N PRO A 226 3.04 12.84 20.46
CA PRO A 226 3.19 11.38 20.61
C PRO A 226 4.67 11.00 20.71
N LYS A 227 4.98 9.79 21.19
CA LYS A 227 6.36 9.24 21.12
C LYS A 227 6.85 9.20 19.68
N ALA A 228 6.00 8.66 18.79
CA ALA A 228 6.19 8.71 17.34
C ALA A 228 4.86 8.47 16.62
N ILE A 229 4.74 9.01 15.42
CA ILE A 229 3.67 8.61 14.49
C ILE A 229 4.31 7.64 13.48
N THR A 230 3.84 6.40 13.46
CA THR A 230 4.34 5.41 12.51
C THR A 230 3.79 5.67 11.11
N HIS A 231 2.49 5.97 11.02
CA HIS A 231 1.83 6.30 9.76
C HIS A 231 0.80 7.42 9.97
N LEU A 232 0.73 8.32 8.99
CA LEU A 232 -0.27 9.37 8.89
C LEU A 232 -1.17 9.07 7.69
N TYR A 233 -2.45 8.83 7.95
CA TYR A 233 -3.48 8.61 6.94
C TYR A 233 -4.47 9.76 6.97
N ILE A 234 -4.55 10.52 5.88
CA ILE A 234 -5.56 11.55 5.66
C ILE A 234 -6.42 11.13 4.47
N ARG A 235 -7.73 11.03 4.70
CA ARG A 235 -8.68 10.59 3.67
C ARG A 235 -9.90 11.49 3.59
N ASN A 236 -10.33 11.79 2.37
CA ASN A 236 -11.52 12.59 2.10
C ASN A 236 -11.43 13.96 2.81
N ALA A 237 -10.31 14.64 2.61
CA ALA A 237 -10.04 15.98 3.13
C ALA A 237 -9.97 16.94 1.94
N LYS A 238 -11.12 17.14 1.29
CA LYS A 238 -11.26 17.84 0.01
C LYS A 238 -10.87 19.32 0.03
N LYS A 239 -10.58 19.87 1.21
CA LYS A 239 -10.14 21.26 1.42
C LYS A 239 -8.84 21.34 2.21
N LEU A 240 -8.04 20.27 2.20
CA LEU A 240 -6.69 20.30 2.73
C LEU A 240 -5.83 21.18 1.82
N ALA A 241 -5.49 22.38 2.28
CA ALA A 241 -4.75 23.36 1.49
C ALA A 241 -3.25 23.34 1.77
N ASN A 242 -2.85 23.00 3.00
CA ASN A 242 -1.45 23.08 3.42
C ASN A 242 -1.07 21.95 4.38
N ILE A 243 0.03 21.25 4.08
CA ILE A 243 0.53 20.11 4.87
C ILE A 243 1.72 20.46 5.77
N THR A 244 2.10 21.73 5.88
CA THR A 244 3.17 22.19 6.77
C THR A 244 2.78 21.91 8.21
N CYS A 245 3.65 21.21 8.94
CA CYS A 245 3.55 21.02 10.40
C CYS A 245 4.91 20.62 10.98
N ALA A 246 5.09 20.81 12.28
CA ALA A 246 6.32 20.47 13.00
C ALA A 246 6.62 18.97 12.93
N ILE A 247 5.60 18.10 12.98
CA ILE A 247 5.80 16.63 12.93
C ILE A 247 6.50 16.19 11.64
N LEU A 248 6.14 16.80 10.49
CA LEU A 248 6.77 16.48 9.20
C LEU A 248 8.15 17.14 9.07
N LYS A 249 8.30 18.41 9.49
CA LYS A 249 9.58 19.12 9.49
C LYS A 249 10.65 18.44 10.34
N GLU A 250 10.25 17.98 11.53
CA GLU A 250 11.14 17.32 12.50
C GLU A 250 11.33 15.82 12.23
N LYS A 251 10.78 15.30 11.12
CA LYS A 251 10.88 13.87 10.75
C LYS A 251 10.39 12.91 11.85
N LYS A 252 9.37 13.31 12.61
CA LYS A 252 8.73 12.47 13.65
C LYS A 252 7.79 11.41 13.08
N LEU A 253 7.54 11.45 11.76
CA LEU A 253 6.75 10.46 11.03
C LEU A 253 7.66 9.35 10.49
N LEU A 254 7.47 8.12 10.93
CA LEU A 254 8.49 7.08 10.77
C LEU A 254 8.40 6.26 9.47
N LYS A 255 7.21 5.82 9.06
CA LYS A 255 7.09 4.75 8.06
C LYS A 255 6.19 5.09 6.88
N GLY A 256 5.06 5.78 7.10
CA GLY A 256 4.15 6.06 5.99
C GLY A 256 3.37 7.35 6.02
N LEU A 257 3.12 7.86 4.82
CA LEU A 257 2.39 9.10 4.54
C LEU A 257 1.35 8.82 3.46
N VAL A 258 0.07 8.92 3.80
CA VAL A 258 -1.03 8.58 2.90
C VAL A 258 -2.05 9.70 2.86
N PHE A 259 -2.12 10.40 1.74
CA PHE A 259 -3.13 11.40 1.39
C PHE A 259 -3.96 10.83 0.24
N ARG A 260 -5.23 10.54 0.51
CA ARG A 260 -6.16 9.94 -0.44
C ARG A 260 -7.42 10.79 -0.52
N GLU A 261 -7.94 11.01 -1.72
CA GLU A 261 -9.13 11.86 -1.89
C GLU A 261 -8.89 13.27 -1.28
N THR A 262 -7.71 13.85 -1.57
CA THR A 262 -7.26 15.19 -1.16
C THR A 262 -6.95 16.04 -2.39
N PRO A 263 -7.03 17.38 -2.32
CA PRO A 263 -6.74 18.25 -3.47
C PRO A 263 -5.34 18.02 -4.05
N SER A 264 -5.20 18.08 -5.37
CA SER A 264 -3.90 18.06 -6.05
C SER A 264 -3.03 19.28 -5.73
N ASP A 265 -3.63 20.44 -5.52
CA ASP A 265 -2.95 21.73 -5.36
C ASP A 265 -2.38 22.01 -3.96
N MET A 266 -2.38 21.02 -3.06
CA MET A 266 -1.80 21.11 -1.70
C MET A 266 -0.43 21.80 -1.66
N THR A 267 -0.27 22.73 -0.72
CA THR A 267 0.96 23.49 -0.50
C THR A 267 1.74 23.01 0.72
N ALA A 268 3.03 23.28 0.75
CA ALA A 268 3.91 23.01 1.89
C ALA A 268 5.09 24.00 1.87
N SER A 269 5.68 24.26 3.03
CA SER A 269 6.96 24.99 3.08
C SER A 269 8.09 24.15 2.48
N SER A 270 9.13 24.80 1.93
CA SER A 270 10.30 24.11 1.35
C SER A 270 10.97 23.21 2.39
N GLU A 271 11.07 23.63 3.66
CA GLU A 271 11.65 22.81 4.72
C GLU A 271 10.81 21.54 4.97
N THR A 272 9.49 21.63 4.84
CA THR A 272 8.60 20.47 4.99
C THR A 272 8.77 19.51 3.82
N LEU A 273 8.80 20.01 2.58
CA LEU A 273 9.01 19.20 1.37
C LEU A 273 10.38 18.51 1.40
N GLN A 274 11.43 19.24 1.78
CA GLN A 274 12.77 18.70 1.93
C GLN A 274 12.84 17.64 3.04
N ALA A 275 12.18 17.88 4.18
CA ALA A 275 12.12 16.90 5.27
C ALA A 275 11.43 15.59 4.82
N ILE A 276 10.34 15.69 4.06
CA ILE A 276 9.64 14.53 3.48
C ILE A 276 10.54 13.83 2.44
N GLY A 277 11.17 14.58 1.55
CA GLY A 277 11.99 14.04 0.45
C GLY A 277 13.26 13.33 0.91
N THR A 278 13.85 13.77 2.03
CA THR A 278 15.06 13.16 2.62
C THR A 278 14.77 12.00 3.57
N HIS A 279 13.49 11.66 3.79
CA HIS A 279 13.10 10.54 4.64
C HIS A 279 12.92 9.25 3.83
N ARG A 280 13.26 8.11 4.43
CA ARG A 280 13.02 6.80 3.82
C ARG A 280 11.63 6.29 4.19
N TRP A 281 10.77 6.14 3.19
CA TRP A 281 9.39 5.74 3.39
C TRP A 281 9.20 4.24 3.13
N GLU A 282 8.49 3.56 4.03
CA GLU A 282 7.93 2.23 3.75
C GLU A 282 6.75 2.37 2.79
N LYS A 283 5.90 3.39 2.98
CA LYS A 283 4.69 3.59 2.19
C LYS A 283 4.37 5.06 1.98
N MET A 284 4.15 5.44 0.74
CA MET A 284 3.68 6.77 0.37
C MET A 284 2.50 6.64 -0.61
N TRP A 285 1.44 7.40 -0.36
CA TRP A 285 0.32 7.54 -1.28
C TRP A 285 -0.05 9.01 -1.31
N ILE A 286 0.18 9.69 -2.43
CA ILE A 286 -0.02 11.14 -2.55
C ILE A 286 -0.48 11.50 -3.96
N SER A 287 -0.91 12.75 -4.17
CA SER A 287 -1.15 13.27 -5.51
C SER A 287 0.15 13.40 -6.31
N GLY A 288 0.07 13.29 -7.63
CA GLY A 288 1.20 13.49 -8.53
C GLY A 288 1.83 14.88 -8.38
N ASP A 289 1.03 15.90 -8.17
CA ASP A 289 1.48 17.28 -7.97
C ASP A 289 2.31 17.46 -6.69
N LEU A 290 1.85 16.88 -5.59
CA LEU A 290 2.61 16.92 -4.34
C LEU A 290 3.91 16.12 -4.48
N TRP A 291 3.89 15.00 -5.20
CA TRP A 291 5.09 14.24 -5.52
C TRP A 291 6.11 15.09 -6.30
N CYS A 292 5.67 15.83 -7.34
CA CYS A 292 6.55 16.73 -8.09
C CYS A 292 7.23 17.74 -7.17
N LYS A 293 6.48 18.36 -6.25
CA LYS A 293 7.00 19.34 -5.28
C LYS A 293 8.03 18.70 -4.35
N ILE A 294 7.74 17.53 -3.78
CA ILE A 294 8.66 16.80 -2.90
C ILE A 294 9.95 16.41 -3.64
N ALA A 295 9.82 15.81 -4.81
CA ALA A 295 10.95 15.27 -5.56
C ALA A 295 11.85 16.37 -6.14
N THR A 296 11.30 17.56 -6.43
CA THR A 296 12.09 18.73 -6.85
C THR A 296 12.89 19.33 -5.70
N GLU A 297 12.33 19.36 -4.49
CA GLU A 297 13.00 19.89 -3.29
C GLU A 297 13.99 18.88 -2.66
N ALA A 298 13.92 17.59 -3.02
CA ALA A 298 14.79 16.55 -2.50
C ALA A 298 16.19 16.61 -3.12
N GLN A 299 17.21 16.90 -2.29
CA GLN A 299 18.60 17.01 -2.75
C GLN A 299 19.27 15.67 -3.09
N GLU A 300 18.90 14.58 -2.42
CA GLU A 300 19.57 13.27 -2.55
C GLU A 300 18.69 12.20 -3.23
N GLY A 301 17.59 12.63 -3.85
CA GLY A 301 16.55 11.72 -4.35
C GLY A 301 15.69 11.14 -3.23
N VAL A 302 14.48 10.69 -3.60
CA VAL A 302 13.50 10.16 -2.63
C VAL A 302 13.59 8.63 -2.59
N VAL A 303 13.52 8.02 -1.41
CA VAL A 303 13.52 6.56 -1.22
C VAL A 303 12.18 6.09 -0.66
N VAL A 304 11.44 5.30 -1.43
CA VAL A 304 10.11 4.79 -1.04
C VAL A 304 9.99 3.31 -1.41
N ASP A 305 9.70 2.42 -0.45
CA ASP A 305 9.47 1.02 -0.82
C ASP A 305 8.16 0.85 -1.61
N ASN A 306 7.09 1.56 -1.22
CA ASN A 306 5.76 1.49 -1.85
C ASN A 306 5.19 2.87 -2.16
N LEU A 307 5.24 3.29 -3.42
CA LEU A 307 4.72 4.57 -3.87
C LEU A 307 3.42 4.40 -4.65
N THR A 308 2.37 5.11 -4.25
CA THR A 308 1.13 5.26 -5.03
C THR A 308 0.94 6.72 -5.40
N LEU A 309 0.79 7.01 -6.69
CA LEU A 309 0.55 8.35 -7.21
C LEU A 309 -0.87 8.46 -7.75
N GLU A 310 -1.67 9.37 -7.18
CA GLU A 310 -2.97 9.77 -7.72
C GLU A 310 -2.76 10.90 -8.74
N ILE A 311 -3.04 10.63 -10.00
CA ILE A 311 -2.82 11.56 -11.11
C ILE A 311 -4.17 12.10 -11.56
N GLU A 312 -4.40 13.38 -11.29
CA GLU A 312 -5.60 14.07 -11.72
C GLU A 312 -5.52 14.45 -13.22
N PRO A 313 -6.64 14.43 -13.96
CA PRO A 313 -6.67 14.80 -15.37
C PRO A 313 -6.14 16.21 -15.67
N ALA A 314 -6.41 17.17 -14.77
CA ALA A 314 -6.08 18.57 -14.95
C ALA A 314 -4.57 18.86 -14.89
N THR A 315 -3.81 18.07 -14.15
CA THR A 315 -2.39 18.34 -13.87
C THR A 315 -1.43 17.47 -14.69
N ASN A 316 -2.01 16.55 -15.48
CA ASN A 316 -1.37 15.56 -16.31
C ASN A 316 -0.21 16.13 -17.15
N VAL A 317 -0.37 17.28 -17.82
CA VAL A 317 0.66 17.82 -18.73
C VAL A 317 1.97 18.18 -17.99
N LEU A 318 1.88 18.88 -16.86
CA LEU A 318 3.08 19.28 -16.11
C LEU A 318 3.74 18.08 -15.44
N PHE A 319 2.92 17.16 -14.92
CA PHE A 319 3.39 15.95 -14.25
C PHE A 319 4.27 15.07 -15.16
N TRP A 320 3.82 14.80 -16.39
CA TRP A 320 4.59 13.94 -17.32
C TRP A 320 5.80 14.61 -17.96
N ASN A 321 5.91 15.93 -17.86
CA ASN A 321 7.05 16.68 -18.39
C ASN A 321 8.08 16.99 -17.29
N LEU A 322 7.86 16.48 -16.08
CA LEU A 322 8.77 16.65 -14.96
C LEU A 322 10.10 15.96 -15.23
N VAL A 323 11.19 16.72 -15.14
CA VAL A 323 12.55 16.20 -15.13
C VAL A 323 13.07 16.31 -13.71
N LEU A 324 13.25 15.16 -13.04
CA LEU A 324 13.78 15.13 -11.69
C LEU A 324 15.31 15.28 -11.71
N PRO A 325 15.90 16.04 -10.77
CA PRO A 325 17.36 16.16 -10.67
C PRO A 325 18.01 14.81 -10.34
N HIS A 326 17.31 13.97 -9.57
CA HIS A 326 17.73 12.64 -9.16
C HIS A 326 16.56 11.65 -9.30
N LYS A 327 16.85 10.44 -9.80
CA LYS A 327 15.85 9.37 -9.85
C LYS A 327 15.46 8.97 -8.42
N ALA A 328 14.17 8.79 -8.18
CA ALA A 328 13.69 8.25 -6.91
C ALA A 328 13.86 6.72 -6.87
N SER A 329 14.38 6.19 -5.78
CA SER A 329 14.48 4.75 -5.57
C SER A 329 13.13 4.22 -5.08
N VAL A 330 12.41 3.51 -5.95
CA VAL A 330 11.07 2.97 -5.67
C VAL A 330 11.00 1.50 -6.01
N LYS A 331 10.64 0.62 -5.06
CA LYS A 331 10.49 -0.81 -5.35
C LYS A 331 9.16 -1.16 -5.98
N ARG A 332 8.06 -0.62 -5.44
CA ARG A 332 6.71 -0.86 -5.93
C ARG A 332 6.03 0.46 -6.24
N LEU A 333 5.76 0.69 -7.53
CA LEU A 333 5.13 1.89 -8.04
C LEU A 333 3.71 1.58 -8.53
N HIS A 334 2.72 2.29 -7.98
CA HIS A 334 1.35 2.25 -8.47
C HIS A 334 0.93 3.64 -8.98
N LEU A 335 0.75 3.76 -10.29
CA LEU A 335 0.19 4.94 -10.94
C LEU A 335 -1.32 4.76 -11.06
N ASN A 336 -2.09 5.62 -10.39
CA ASN A 336 -3.53 5.61 -10.44
C ASN A 336 -4.02 6.91 -11.08
N GLN A 337 -4.42 6.84 -12.34
CA GLN A 337 -4.97 7.98 -13.05
C GLN A 337 -6.50 7.92 -13.03
N GLU A 338 -7.18 9.02 -12.72
CA GLU A 338 -8.62 9.08 -12.98
C GLU A 338 -8.86 9.15 -14.49
N VAL A 339 -9.79 8.33 -15.00
CA VAL A 339 -10.06 8.15 -16.43
C VAL A 339 -10.14 9.50 -17.15
N CYS A 340 -9.15 9.80 -17.98
CA CYS A 340 -9.10 11.03 -18.77
C CYS A 340 -9.26 10.67 -20.24
N GLN A 341 -10.29 11.21 -20.89
CA GLN A 341 -10.69 10.88 -22.26
C GLN A 341 -9.73 11.42 -23.35
N SER A 342 -8.66 12.14 -23.00
CA SER A 342 -7.93 12.97 -23.98
C SER A 342 -6.40 13.00 -23.89
N SER A 343 -5.75 12.19 -23.05
CA SER A 343 -4.28 12.21 -23.03
C SER A 343 -3.72 11.53 -24.29
N ALA A 344 -3.04 12.30 -25.14
CA ALA A 344 -2.29 11.78 -26.30
C ALA A 344 -1.04 10.96 -25.90
N LYS A 345 -0.89 10.61 -24.61
CA LYS A 345 0.26 9.86 -24.10
C LYS A 345 0.08 8.38 -24.39
N THR A 346 1.09 7.79 -25.00
CA THR A 346 1.20 6.35 -25.22
C THR A 346 1.75 5.65 -23.98
N LEU A 347 1.53 4.34 -23.85
CA LEU A 347 2.22 3.50 -22.86
C LEU A 347 3.74 3.63 -22.96
N LYS A 348 4.29 3.87 -24.16
CA LYS A 348 5.70 4.20 -24.36
C LYS A 348 6.11 5.43 -23.57
N ASN A 349 5.42 6.56 -23.79
CA ASN A 349 5.73 7.81 -23.11
C ASN A 349 5.61 7.66 -21.57
N LEU A 350 4.67 6.84 -21.11
CA LEU A 350 4.52 6.51 -19.68
C LEU A 350 5.76 5.80 -19.15
N LEU A 351 6.18 4.73 -19.81
CA LEU A 351 7.32 3.91 -19.36
C LEU A 351 8.65 4.65 -19.47
N GLU A 352 8.84 5.46 -20.50
CA GLU A 352 9.99 6.37 -20.64
C GLU A 352 10.04 7.37 -19.48
N TRP A 353 8.89 7.96 -19.12
CA TRP A 353 8.82 8.86 -17.97
C TRP A 353 9.11 8.12 -16.66
N VAL A 354 8.56 6.91 -16.47
CA VAL A 354 8.84 6.11 -15.27
C VAL A 354 10.34 5.80 -15.18
N ASP A 355 10.97 5.39 -16.29
CA ASP A 355 12.40 5.10 -16.33
C ASP A 355 13.24 6.36 -16.09
N ALA A 356 12.81 7.53 -16.58
CA ALA A 356 13.48 8.81 -16.34
C ALA A 356 13.38 9.28 -14.88
N CYS A 357 12.26 9.03 -14.20
CA CYS A 357 12.00 9.53 -12.85
C CYS A 357 12.35 8.55 -11.73
N PHE A 358 12.38 7.24 -11.99
CA PHE A 358 12.50 6.23 -10.95
C PHE A 358 13.59 5.20 -11.26
N MET A 359 14.12 4.60 -10.21
CA MET A 359 15.03 3.47 -10.27
C MET A 359 14.60 2.39 -9.27
N ASP A 360 15.14 1.19 -9.44
CA ASP A 360 14.90 0.04 -8.55
C ASP A 360 13.47 -0.49 -8.52
N ILE A 361 12.64 -0.16 -9.52
CA ILE A 361 11.28 -0.67 -9.65
C ILE A 361 11.30 -2.17 -9.93
N GLU A 362 10.71 -2.92 -9.01
CA GLU A 362 10.46 -4.36 -9.10
C GLU A 362 9.00 -4.67 -9.49
N GLU A 363 8.06 -3.80 -9.09
CA GLU A 363 6.64 -3.91 -9.43
C GLU A 363 6.09 -2.57 -9.91
N LEU A 364 5.45 -2.58 -11.09
CA LEU A 364 4.77 -1.42 -11.66
C LEU A 364 3.31 -1.78 -11.94
N LYS A 365 2.41 -1.05 -11.29
CA LYS A 365 0.97 -1.14 -11.50
C LYS A 365 0.46 0.18 -12.06
N VAL A 366 -0.35 0.10 -13.11
CA VAL A 366 -0.96 1.27 -13.75
C VAL A 366 -2.46 1.01 -13.87
N THR A 367 -3.28 1.89 -13.28
CA THR A 367 -4.74 1.79 -13.28
C THR A 367 -5.39 3.09 -13.76
N GLY A 368 -6.55 2.96 -14.41
CA GLY A 368 -7.38 4.10 -14.85
C GLY A 368 -6.77 4.94 -15.97
N PHE A 369 -5.79 4.37 -16.67
CA PHE A 369 -5.18 4.97 -17.85
C PHE A 369 -5.99 4.57 -19.08
N ASP A 370 -6.70 5.52 -19.67
CA ASP A 370 -7.49 5.27 -20.87
C ASP A 370 -6.64 5.54 -22.13
N CYS A 371 -6.07 4.47 -22.69
CA CYS A 371 -5.27 4.55 -23.90
C CYS A 371 -6.16 4.36 -25.16
N HIS A 372 -7.24 5.14 -25.30
CA HIS A 372 -8.12 5.07 -26.48
C HIS A 372 -7.37 5.20 -27.83
N ASN A 373 -6.17 5.78 -27.84
CA ASN A 373 -5.38 6.02 -29.04
C ASN A 373 -4.29 4.98 -29.33
N GLN A 374 -4.21 3.87 -28.60
CA GLN A 374 -3.18 2.87 -28.86
C GLN A 374 -3.68 1.69 -29.68
N GLN A 375 -2.88 1.32 -30.68
CA GLN A 375 -2.94 0.11 -31.49
C GLN A 375 -2.66 -1.17 -30.67
N MET A 376 -3.06 -1.21 -29.41
CA MET A 376 -3.00 -2.46 -28.65
C MET A 376 -4.05 -3.40 -29.23
N HIS A 377 -3.58 -4.48 -29.82
CA HIS A 377 -4.49 -5.49 -30.31
C HIS A 377 -5.12 -6.19 -29.09
N PRO A 378 -6.41 -6.55 -29.14
CA PRO A 378 -7.04 -7.33 -28.07
C PRO A 378 -6.34 -8.66 -27.74
N ASN A 379 -5.46 -9.11 -28.64
CA ASN A 379 -4.66 -10.33 -28.51
C ASN A 379 -3.29 -10.11 -27.85
N ASP A 380 -2.87 -8.87 -27.60
CA ASP A 380 -1.60 -8.55 -26.95
C ASP A 380 -1.64 -9.00 -25.49
N GLN A 381 -1.15 -10.20 -25.21
CA GLN A 381 -1.15 -10.76 -23.85
C GLN A 381 0.13 -10.40 -23.09
N TYR A 382 1.17 -9.99 -23.82
CA TYR A 382 2.51 -9.79 -23.29
C TYR A 382 3.06 -8.42 -23.68
N ILE A 383 3.97 -7.90 -22.86
CA ILE A 383 4.65 -6.64 -23.11
C ILE A 383 6.16 -6.77 -22.96
N CYS A 384 6.92 -6.27 -23.94
CA CYS A 384 8.35 -6.08 -23.85
C CYS A 384 8.65 -4.59 -23.60
N ILE A 385 9.30 -4.30 -22.47
CA ILE A 385 9.66 -2.93 -22.06
C ILE A 385 11.16 -2.64 -22.15
N GLU A 386 11.97 -3.62 -22.55
CA GLU A 386 13.43 -3.47 -22.58
C GLU A 386 13.84 -2.41 -23.62
N PRO A 387 14.83 -1.55 -23.31
CA PRO A 387 15.77 -1.63 -22.18
C PRO A 387 15.29 -0.94 -20.89
N HIS A 388 14.08 -0.39 -20.84
CA HIS A 388 13.58 0.36 -19.68
C HIS A 388 13.34 -0.56 -18.47
N LEU A 389 13.52 -0.01 -17.27
CA LEU A 389 13.17 -0.66 -16.00
C LEU A 389 13.76 -2.09 -15.85
N PRO A 390 15.10 -2.25 -15.90
CA PRO A 390 15.74 -3.58 -15.95
C PRO A 390 15.52 -4.45 -14.71
N LYS A 391 15.06 -3.86 -13.60
CA LYS A 391 14.74 -4.58 -12.36
C LYS A 391 13.27 -4.99 -12.26
N LEU A 392 12.43 -4.62 -13.24
CA LEU A 392 11.00 -4.90 -13.20
C LEU A 392 10.74 -6.41 -13.31
N ARG A 393 10.01 -6.94 -12.34
CA ARG A 393 9.63 -8.36 -12.27
C ARG A 393 8.15 -8.57 -12.47
N GLN A 394 7.36 -7.55 -12.16
CA GLN A 394 5.92 -7.58 -12.26
C GLN A 394 5.40 -6.28 -12.87
N PHE A 395 4.64 -6.42 -13.93
CA PHE A 395 3.92 -5.33 -14.57
C PHE A 395 2.43 -5.66 -14.58
N SER A 396 1.61 -4.69 -14.21
CA SER A 396 0.15 -4.81 -14.25
C SER A 396 -0.42 -3.55 -14.87
N TYR A 397 -0.85 -3.65 -16.11
CA TYR A 397 -1.57 -2.59 -16.81
C TYR A 397 -3.05 -2.94 -16.86
N GLN A 398 -3.91 -2.09 -16.26
CA GLN A 398 -5.36 -2.28 -16.22
C GLN A 398 -6.06 -1.05 -16.79
N PRO A 399 -6.13 -0.92 -18.14
CA PRO A 399 -6.88 0.16 -18.79
C PRO A 399 -8.39 -0.04 -18.63
N TYR A 400 -8.84 -1.31 -18.65
CA TYR A 400 -10.21 -1.74 -18.44
C TYR A 400 -10.23 -2.98 -17.53
N LEU A 401 -11.39 -3.31 -16.95
CA LEU A 401 -11.54 -4.24 -15.81
C LEU A 401 -11.02 -5.68 -16.00
N GLU A 402 -10.61 -6.10 -17.20
CA GLU A 402 -10.38 -7.53 -17.48
C GLU A 402 -9.10 -7.88 -18.25
N HIS A 403 -8.33 -6.91 -18.75
CA HIS A 403 -7.11 -7.21 -19.50
C HIS A 403 -5.88 -6.96 -18.62
N THR A 404 -5.04 -7.99 -18.43
CA THR A 404 -3.76 -7.88 -17.72
C THR A 404 -2.66 -8.37 -18.64
N MET A 405 -1.76 -7.46 -18.99
CA MET A 405 -0.56 -7.82 -19.74
C MET A 405 0.50 -8.42 -18.83
N HIS A 406 1.22 -9.41 -19.34
CA HIS A 406 2.34 -10.02 -18.63
C HIS A 406 3.67 -9.53 -19.16
N LEU A 407 4.62 -9.27 -18.26
CA LEU A 407 5.97 -8.87 -18.64
C LEU A 407 6.65 -10.01 -19.41
N TYR A 408 7.24 -9.64 -20.54
CA TYR A 408 8.11 -10.47 -21.35
C TYR A 408 9.52 -9.89 -21.29
N SER A 409 10.51 -10.76 -21.16
CA SER A 409 11.93 -10.37 -21.20
C SER A 409 12.62 -11.13 -22.31
N SER A 410 13.46 -10.45 -23.10
CA SER A 410 14.30 -11.12 -24.09
C SER A 410 15.32 -12.07 -23.45
N LYS A 411 15.56 -11.92 -22.14
CA LYS A 411 16.42 -12.78 -21.31
C LYS A 411 15.69 -13.96 -20.67
N SER A 412 14.42 -14.21 -21.04
CA SER A 412 13.63 -15.33 -20.50
C SER A 412 14.20 -16.69 -20.91
N VAL A 413 13.67 -17.81 -20.44
CA VAL A 413 14.14 -19.12 -20.92
C VAL A 413 13.25 -19.58 -22.07
N LEU A 414 13.84 -19.99 -23.19
CA LEU A 414 13.09 -20.72 -24.23
C LEU A 414 13.10 -22.21 -23.88
N TRP A 415 11.96 -22.73 -23.47
CA TRP A 415 11.79 -24.17 -23.20
C TRP A 415 11.44 -24.90 -24.48
N ILE A 416 12.16 -25.98 -24.76
CA ILE A 416 11.98 -26.76 -25.98
C ILE A 416 11.78 -28.22 -25.59
N SER A 417 10.75 -28.87 -26.15
CA SER A 417 10.64 -30.32 -26.08
C SER A 417 11.85 -30.96 -26.78
N PRO A 418 12.52 -31.96 -26.20
CA PRO A 418 13.75 -32.51 -26.78
C PRO A 418 13.63 -32.96 -28.24
N ASP A 419 12.46 -33.44 -28.66
CA ASP A 419 12.17 -33.88 -30.02
C ASP A 419 11.86 -32.74 -31.03
N ALA A 420 11.68 -31.52 -30.54
CA ALA A 420 11.48 -30.30 -31.35
C ALA A 420 12.76 -29.46 -31.47
N TYR A 421 13.80 -29.76 -30.69
CA TYR A 421 15.06 -28.98 -30.66
C TYR A 421 15.72 -28.86 -32.04
N HIS A 422 15.75 -29.92 -32.84
CA HIS A 422 16.36 -29.86 -34.17
C HIS A 422 15.67 -28.85 -35.10
N MET A 423 14.34 -28.70 -34.99
CA MET A 423 13.58 -27.75 -35.81
C MET A 423 13.93 -26.31 -35.44
N TRP A 424 14.05 -26.04 -34.14
CA TRP A 424 14.57 -24.78 -33.63
C TRP A 424 16.01 -24.54 -34.10
N ALA A 425 16.91 -25.50 -33.89
CA ALA A 425 18.32 -25.38 -34.26
C ALA A 425 18.53 -25.18 -35.78
N SER A 426 17.70 -25.78 -36.63
CA SER A 426 17.77 -25.55 -38.08
C SER A 426 17.13 -24.24 -38.55
N GLY A 427 16.49 -23.48 -37.66
CA GLY A 427 15.76 -22.25 -38.00
C GLY A 427 14.41 -22.47 -38.68
N GLN A 428 13.89 -23.71 -38.70
CA GLN A 428 12.59 -24.03 -39.33
C GLN A 428 11.41 -23.36 -38.62
N LEU A 429 11.60 -22.94 -37.37
CA LEU A 429 10.59 -22.28 -36.57
C LEU A 429 10.72 -20.75 -36.58
N ASN A 430 11.73 -20.17 -37.24
CA ASN A 430 12.00 -18.73 -37.15
C ASN A 430 10.79 -17.87 -37.57
N GLU A 431 10.20 -18.15 -38.74
CA GLU A 431 9.03 -17.43 -39.24
C GLU A 431 7.82 -17.55 -38.29
N GLU A 432 7.60 -18.74 -37.72
CA GLU A 432 6.53 -18.96 -36.75
C GLU A 432 6.79 -18.20 -35.43
N MET A 433 8.04 -18.24 -34.94
CA MET A 433 8.45 -17.53 -33.74
C MET A 433 8.29 -16.02 -33.92
N GLU A 434 8.66 -15.48 -35.08
CA GLU A 434 8.43 -14.09 -35.45
C GLU A 434 6.94 -13.75 -35.48
N ALA A 435 6.13 -14.58 -36.15
CA ALA A 435 4.69 -14.36 -36.25
C ALA A 435 3.98 -14.42 -34.89
N VAL A 436 4.28 -15.42 -34.05
CA VAL A 436 3.70 -15.56 -32.71
C VAL A 436 4.12 -14.41 -31.81
N THR A 437 5.39 -14.01 -31.86
CA THR A 437 5.89 -12.86 -31.09
C THR A 437 5.18 -11.59 -31.54
N HIS A 438 5.14 -11.30 -32.84
CA HIS A 438 4.45 -10.12 -33.38
C HIS A 438 2.96 -10.06 -33.02
N ASN A 439 2.28 -11.22 -32.94
CA ASN A 439 0.84 -11.27 -32.69
C ASN A 439 0.45 -11.23 -31.20
N LEU A 440 1.36 -11.58 -30.28
CA LEU A 440 1.07 -11.68 -28.85
C LEU A 440 1.82 -10.67 -27.99
N LEU A 441 2.89 -10.07 -28.54
CA LEU A 441 3.82 -9.22 -27.81
C LEU A 441 3.73 -7.77 -28.28
N TYR A 442 3.24 -6.91 -27.40
CA TYR A 442 3.35 -5.47 -27.57
C TYR A 442 4.75 -4.99 -27.18
N CYS A 443 5.39 -4.21 -28.05
CA CYS A 443 6.76 -3.78 -27.86
C CYS A 443 6.84 -2.27 -27.80
N VAL A 444 7.31 -1.78 -26.65
CA VAL A 444 7.23 -0.36 -26.30
C VAL A 444 8.03 0.50 -27.28
N GLU A 445 9.16 0.00 -27.79
CA GLU A 445 9.98 0.75 -28.73
C GLU A 445 9.38 0.85 -30.14
N GLY A 446 8.32 0.10 -30.44
CA GLY A 446 7.67 0.07 -31.76
C GLY A 446 8.39 -0.80 -32.80
N SER A 447 9.63 -1.21 -32.55
CA SER A 447 10.25 -2.31 -33.28
C SER A 447 9.75 -3.65 -32.73
N THR A 448 9.40 -4.58 -33.62
CA THR A 448 9.24 -5.98 -33.23
C THR A 448 10.59 -6.45 -32.70
N PRO A 449 10.71 -6.83 -31.42
CA PRO A 449 11.94 -7.37 -30.89
C PRO A 449 12.22 -8.61 -31.72
N THR A 450 13.47 -8.75 -32.12
CA THR A 450 13.97 -10.01 -32.65
C THR A 450 13.49 -11.10 -31.69
N PRO A 451 12.83 -12.16 -32.18
CA PRO A 451 12.38 -13.23 -31.31
C PRO A 451 13.55 -13.66 -30.45
N PRO A 452 13.43 -13.62 -29.11
CA PRO A 452 14.56 -13.99 -28.29
C PRO A 452 14.84 -15.47 -28.52
N PHE A 453 16.14 -15.80 -28.53
CA PHE A 453 16.65 -17.15 -28.76
C PHE A 453 16.36 -17.70 -30.15
N LEU A 454 16.48 -16.88 -31.21
CA LEU A 454 16.78 -17.45 -32.53
C LEU A 454 18.05 -18.32 -32.42
N PRO A 455 18.12 -19.44 -33.17
CA PRO A 455 19.30 -20.30 -33.12
C PRO A 455 20.56 -19.50 -33.52
N PRO A 456 21.70 -19.69 -32.83
CA PRO A 456 22.95 -19.07 -33.24
C PRO A 456 23.35 -19.57 -34.64
N ALA A 457 24.21 -18.83 -35.37
CA ALA A 457 24.59 -19.15 -36.75
C ALA A 457 25.13 -20.57 -36.95
N ARG A 458 25.66 -21.20 -35.90
CA ARG A 458 26.14 -22.59 -35.88
C ARG A 458 25.68 -23.29 -34.59
N PRO A 459 24.41 -23.70 -34.51
CA PRO A 459 23.89 -24.30 -33.30
C PRO A 459 24.46 -25.70 -33.13
N ASN A 460 24.83 -26.05 -31.90
CA ASN A 460 25.14 -27.45 -31.59
C ASN A 460 23.85 -28.26 -31.70
N LEU A 461 23.82 -29.28 -32.57
CA LEU A 461 22.65 -30.12 -32.79
C LEU A 461 22.40 -31.14 -31.67
N ASN A 462 23.42 -31.40 -30.83
CA ASN A 462 23.33 -32.31 -29.69
C ASN A 462 24.02 -31.68 -28.46
N PRO A 463 23.52 -30.55 -27.96
CA PRO A 463 24.11 -29.92 -26.80
C PRO A 463 23.99 -30.83 -25.57
N ALA A 464 24.93 -30.70 -24.65
CA ALA A 464 24.82 -31.27 -23.31
C ALA A 464 24.30 -30.22 -22.34
N CYS A 465 23.52 -30.66 -21.35
CA CYS A 465 23.17 -29.80 -20.24
C CYS A 465 24.44 -29.36 -19.51
N PHE A 466 24.65 -28.05 -19.36
CA PHE A 466 25.87 -27.53 -18.73
C PHE A 466 26.04 -27.89 -17.25
N GLU A 467 24.97 -28.31 -16.58
CA GLU A 467 25.00 -28.74 -15.17
C GLU A 467 25.22 -30.25 -15.00
N CYS A 468 24.45 -31.10 -15.69
CA CYS A 468 24.52 -32.55 -15.50
C CYS A 468 25.30 -33.30 -16.59
N GLY A 469 25.70 -32.62 -17.67
CA GLY A 469 26.44 -33.21 -18.79
C GLY A 469 25.61 -34.15 -19.68
N ILE A 470 24.33 -34.39 -19.38
CA ILE A 470 23.48 -35.26 -20.18
C ILE A 470 23.20 -34.59 -21.54
N SER A 471 23.52 -35.30 -22.63
CA SER A 471 23.27 -34.83 -24.00
C SER A 471 21.78 -34.82 -24.35
N LEU A 472 21.40 -33.97 -25.31
CA LEU A 472 20.05 -33.92 -25.84
C LEU A 472 19.57 -35.29 -26.35
N ASP A 473 20.42 -36.03 -27.08
CA ASP A 473 20.12 -37.37 -27.55
C ASP A 473 19.83 -38.34 -26.40
N ALA A 474 20.59 -38.24 -25.30
CA ALA A 474 20.37 -39.08 -24.13
C ALA A 474 19.04 -38.73 -23.44
N ILE A 475 18.68 -37.45 -23.38
CA ILE A 475 17.36 -36.99 -22.89
C ILE A 475 16.23 -37.55 -23.77
N GLN A 476 16.39 -37.50 -25.10
CA GLN A 476 15.39 -37.99 -26.05
C GLN A 476 15.18 -39.52 -25.95
N LYS A 477 16.25 -40.27 -25.64
CA LYS A 477 16.23 -41.73 -25.47
C LYS A 477 15.66 -42.19 -24.11
N MET A 478 15.29 -41.29 -23.20
CA MET A 478 14.67 -41.69 -21.92
C MET A 478 13.36 -42.45 -22.16
N ASN A 479 13.19 -43.54 -21.40
CA ASN A 479 12.18 -44.61 -21.64
C ASN A 479 10.71 -44.15 -21.62
N SER A 480 10.40 -42.97 -21.06
CA SER A 480 9.04 -42.44 -21.01
C SER A 480 8.98 -41.03 -21.59
N PRO A 481 8.18 -40.77 -22.65
CA PRO A 481 7.94 -39.43 -23.15
C PRO A 481 7.44 -38.47 -22.06
N ARG A 482 6.66 -38.97 -21.09
CA ARG A 482 6.13 -38.17 -19.97
C ARG A 482 7.20 -37.79 -18.94
N SER A 483 8.34 -38.46 -18.94
CA SER A 483 9.45 -38.14 -18.03
C SER A 483 10.57 -37.38 -18.71
N ARG A 484 10.43 -37.03 -20.00
CA ARG A 484 11.45 -36.27 -20.72
C ARG A 484 11.41 -34.83 -20.22
N PRO A 485 12.46 -34.33 -19.54
CA PRO A 485 12.51 -32.93 -19.16
C PRO A 485 12.55 -32.06 -20.42
N TYR A 486 11.91 -30.90 -20.36
CA TYR A 486 12.17 -29.84 -21.35
C TYR A 486 13.65 -29.43 -21.25
N VAL A 487 14.20 -28.96 -22.37
CA VAL A 487 15.51 -28.31 -22.41
C VAL A 487 15.31 -26.79 -22.51
N GLY A 488 16.01 -26.03 -21.67
CA GLY A 488 15.94 -24.58 -21.64
C GLY A 488 17.14 -23.97 -22.35
N ILE A 489 16.89 -23.10 -23.32
CA ILE A 489 17.89 -22.20 -23.91
C ILE A 489 17.89 -20.91 -23.11
N VAL A 490 19.04 -20.57 -22.54
CA VAL A 490 19.12 -19.55 -21.48
C VAL A 490 19.87 -18.27 -21.90
N CYS A 491 20.43 -18.23 -23.11
CA CYS A 491 21.17 -17.08 -23.63
C CYS A 491 21.20 -17.09 -25.16
N GLU A 492 21.57 -15.98 -25.78
CA GLU A 492 21.75 -15.83 -27.24
C GLU A 492 22.78 -16.81 -27.83
N GLY A 493 23.77 -17.25 -27.03
CA GLY A 493 24.75 -18.26 -27.45
C GLY A 493 24.18 -19.67 -27.61
N GLY A 494 22.90 -19.91 -27.30
CA GLY A 494 22.27 -21.22 -27.41
C GLY A 494 22.68 -22.22 -26.31
N HIS A 495 23.25 -21.76 -25.18
CA HIS A 495 23.60 -22.66 -24.08
C HIS A 495 22.35 -23.32 -23.47
N MET A 496 22.46 -24.63 -23.22
CA MET A 496 21.33 -25.47 -22.85
C MET A 496 21.46 -26.04 -21.44
N ALA A 497 20.36 -25.99 -20.66
CA ALA A 497 20.21 -26.76 -19.44
C ALA A 497 18.91 -27.57 -19.44
N CYS A 498 18.92 -28.77 -18.88
CA CYS A 498 17.68 -29.49 -18.66
C CYS A 498 16.87 -28.83 -17.53
N GLN A 499 15.54 -28.91 -17.63
CA GLN A 499 14.61 -28.27 -16.70
C GLN A 499 14.88 -28.58 -15.21
N PRO A 500 15.19 -29.83 -14.78
CA PRO A 500 15.54 -30.11 -13.38
C PRO A 500 16.79 -29.36 -12.91
N CYS A 501 17.82 -29.29 -13.75
CA CYS A 501 19.08 -28.61 -13.44
C CYS A 501 18.88 -27.10 -13.35
N LEU A 502 18.14 -26.49 -14.28
CA LEU A 502 17.89 -25.06 -14.23
C LEU A 502 17.04 -24.68 -12.99
N LYS A 503 16.06 -25.52 -12.62
CA LYS A 503 15.30 -25.34 -11.36
C LYS A 503 16.19 -25.45 -10.12
N LYS A 504 17.16 -26.37 -10.11
CA LYS A 504 18.14 -26.51 -9.02
C LYS A 504 19.02 -25.26 -8.93
N LEU A 505 19.54 -24.79 -10.05
CA LEU A 505 20.38 -23.59 -10.13
C LEU A 505 19.61 -22.34 -9.67
N ALA A 506 18.37 -22.18 -10.13
CA ALA A 506 17.46 -21.12 -9.71
C ALA A 506 17.26 -21.06 -8.19
N ARG A 507 17.05 -22.22 -7.55
CA ARG A 507 16.88 -22.31 -6.09
C ARG A 507 18.16 -21.93 -5.37
N ALA A 508 19.31 -22.47 -5.81
CA ALA A 508 20.60 -22.14 -5.22
C ALA A 508 20.91 -20.64 -5.28
N GLN A 509 20.60 -19.97 -6.39
CA GLN A 509 20.81 -18.52 -6.54
C GLN A 509 19.80 -17.69 -5.75
N LYS A 510 18.57 -18.18 -5.61
CA LYS A 510 17.57 -17.53 -4.75
C LYS A 510 18.01 -17.54 -3.28
N ASP A 511 18.63 -18.62 -2.82
CA ASP A 511 19.11 -18.74 -1.43
C ASP A 511 20.29 -17.80 -1.14
N THR A 512 21.07 -17.43 -2.16
CA THR A 512 22.19 -16.48 -2.05
C THR A 512 21.82 -15.04 -2.42
N ASN A 513 20.59 -14.81 -2.92
CA ASN A 513 20.15 -13.55 -3.51
C ASN A 513 21.05 -13.03 -4.66
N ALA A 514 21.76 -13.93 -5.34
CA ALA A 514 22.60 -13.58 -6.48
C ALA A 514 21.81 -13.71 -7.80
N PRO A 515 22.17 -12.93 -8.85
CA PRO A 515 21.54 -13.08 -10.15
C PRO A 515 21.80 -14.47 -10.73
N LEU A 516 20.80 -15.03 -11.41
CA LEU A 516 20.98 -16.25 -12.18
C LEU A 516 21.70 -15.89 -13.48
N SER A 517 22.87 -16.47 -13.72
CA SER A 517 23.65 -16.23 -14.93
C SER A 517 24.06 -17.54 -15.58
N CYS A 518 24.22 -17.54 -16.91
CA CYS A 518 24.70 -18.68 -17.66
C CYS A 518 26.15 -19.01 -17.26
N PRO A 519 26.49 -20.25 -16.86
CA PRO A 519 27.86 -20.60 -16.46
C PRO A 519 28.91 -20.48 -17.57
N HIS A 520 28.49 -20.48 -18.84
CA HIS A 520 29.40 -20.45 -19.99
C HIS A 520 29.72 -19.04 -20.49
N CYS A 521 28.73 -18.16 -20.57
CA CYS A 521 28.89 -16.81 -21.11
C CYS A 521 28.58 -15.69 -20.11
N HIS A 522 28.20 -16.05 -18.88
CA HIS A 522 27.83 -15.12 -17.81
C HIS A 522 26.65 -14.19 -18.11
N SER A 523 25.92 -14.42 -19.21
CA SER A 523 24.68 -13.69 -19.52
C SER A 523 23.64 -13.93 -18.43
N ASP A 524 22.95 -12.87 -18.03
CA ASP A 524 21.82 -12.97 -17.09
C ASP A 524 20.71 -13.83 -17.66
N ILE A 525 20.14 -14.70 -16.81
CA ILE A 525 19.00 -15.54 -17.11
C ILE A 525 17.82 -15.01 -16.30
N SER A 526 16.82 -14.49 -17.00
CA SER A 526 15.58 -14.07 -16.36
C SER A 526 14.63 -15.26 -16.22
N LEU A 527 14.28 -15.61 -14.97
CA LEU A 527 13.18 -16.53 -14.70
C LEU A 527 11.87 -15.76 -14.63
N GLY A 528 11.63 -14.93 -15.65
CA GLY A 528 10.47 -14.07 -15.76
C GLY A 528 9.15 -14.84 -15.65
N GLN A 529 8.05 -14.13 -15.43
CA GLN A 529 6.74 -14.78 -15.31
C GLN A 529 6.30 -15.49 -16.59
N THR A 530 6.83 -15.07 -17.74
CA THR A 530 6.52 -15.56 -19.08
C THR A 530 7.75 -16.22 -19.71
N ASN A 531 7.56 -17.36 -20.35
CA ASN A 531 8.58 -18.00 -21.18
C ASN A 531 8.01 -18.40 -22.54
N GLY A 532 8.90 -18.50 -23.53
CA GLY A 532 8.60 -19.22 -24.76
C GLY A 532 8.66 -20.72 -24.52
N VAL A 533 7.72 -21.46 -25.08
CA VAL A 533 7.67 -22.92 -25.07
C VAL A 533 7.45 -23.43 -26.49
N ILE A 534 8.38 -24.26 -26.96
CA ILE A 534 8.26 -25.01 -28.21
C ILE A 534 7.90 -26.45 -27.86
N GLU A 535 6.70 -26.86 -28.26
CA GLU A 535 6.20 -28.22 -28.03
C GLU A 535 5.60 -28.81 -29.31
N ARG A 536 5.57 -30.14 -29.41
CA ARG A 536 4.85 -30.81 -30.49
C ARG A 536 3.37 -30.87 -30.16
N THR A 537 2.56 -30.39 -31.09
CA THR A 537 1.11 -30.59 -31.06
C THR A 537 0.78 -32.08 -31.22
N TRP A 538 -0.48 -32.45 -31.00
CA TRP A 538 -0.98 -33.80 -31.24
C TRP A 538 -0.86 -34.26 -32.71
N THR A 539 -0.71 -33.32 -33.66
CA THR A 539 -0.41 -33.62 -35.07
C THR A 539 1.08 -33.82 -35.35
N GLY A 540 1.92 -33.68 -34.34
CA GLY A 540 3.38 -33.80 -34.45
C GLY A 540 4.08 -32.53 -34.95
N LEU A 541 3.36 -31.43 -35.21
CA LEU A 541 3.98 -30.15 -35.60
C LEU A 541 4.55 -29.47 -34.35
N ALA A 542 5.81 -29.01 -34.41
CA ALA A 542 6.34 -28.15 -33.36
C ALA A 542 5.70 -26.76 -33.48
N ARG A 543 5.32 -26.16 -32.34
CA ARG A 543 4.69 -24.84 -32.29
C ARG A 543 5.27 -24.01 -31.15
N LEU A 544 5.51 -22.71 -31.37
CA LEU A 544 5.81 -21.77 -30.30
C LEU A 544 4.53 -21.33 -29.59
N SER A 545 4.57 -21.32 -28.26
CA SER A 545 3.60 -20.65 -27.40
C SER A 545 4.33 -19.80 -26.36
N LEU A 546 3.70 -18.71 -25.93
CA LEU A 546 4.14 -17.96 -24.76
C LEU A 546 3.28 -18.42 -23.58
N VAL A 547 3.92 -18.84 -22.49
CA VAL A 547 3.21 -19.37 -21.31
C VAL A 547 3.68 -18.72 -20.02
N ARG A 548 2.74 -18.60 -19.08
CA ARG A 548 3.02 -18.15 -17.72
C ARG A 548 3.49 -19.32 -16.85
N ILE A 549 4.60 -19.15 -16.14
CA ILE A 549 5.18 -20.21 -15.27
C ILE A 549 4.17 -20.70 -14.21
N GLY A 550 3.24 -19.85 -13.76
CA GLY A 550 2.20 -20.23 -12.80
C GLY A 550 1.08 -21.13 -13.35
N ALA A 551 0.85 -21.13 -14.67
CA ALA A 551 -0.22 -21.91 -15.32
C ALA A 551 0.20 -23.35 -15.61
N LEU A 552 1.50 -23.55 -15.89
CA LEU A 552 2.12 -24.86 -15.89
C LEU A 552 2.37 -25.21 -14.43
N GLY A 553 1.42 -25.82 -13.74
CA GLY A 553 1.58 -26.23 -12.35
C GLY A 553 2.90 -26.99 -12.21
N SER A 554 3.95 -26.31 -11.68
CA SER A 554 5.35 -26.75 -11.66
C SER A 554 5.63 -27.93 -12.60
N PRO A 555 6.03 -27.70 -13.87
CA PRO A 555 6.13 -28.79 -14.85
C PRO A 555 6.99 -29.95 -14.34
#